data_AF-A0A966DH32-F1
#
_entry.id   AF-A0A966DH32-F1
#
_cell.length_a   1.000
_cell.length_b   1.000
_cell.length_c   1.000
_cell.angle_alpha   90.00
_cell.angle_beta   90.00
_cell.angle_gamma   90.00
#
_symmetry.space_group_name_H-M   'P 1'
#
loop_
_entity.id
_entity.type
_entity.pdbx_description
1 polymer ?
#
loop_
_entity_poly.entity_id
_entity_poly.type
_entity_poly.pdbx_seq_one_letter_code
_entity_poly.pdbx_strand_id
1 'polypeptide(L)'
;MARKKMCYQTSSELSHIWANGYQGAHGTYSTGDRTSVSVYNGISYLYSYRTKIAQIDLDKNVVLLSTDKYSNTTTKHQQEAEYATNHKEQIFIPNIEESTEANLNHMKKEIFVYAQKHIKARTRSYSNEIFALINNAKAYVKYLNIKVDWLKALEKVNHDIDDVIAFFLGLSEEEKIKAEKARKKAEREHAKAHKEAMKLIEDNKDFLEKYNAESVRLWRNGEKRNYRSDDYIAFRKIEEVARRYGLTIDSFNRGTFLRLSDDGENIETSHGAKIPTTVAKGLWRRLQRNESIDGMSLGHYTVNSLENGVLTVGCHQIPFSELEIIAELLGLEKLSA
;
A
#
# COMPACT_ATOMS: atom_id res chain seq x y z
N MET A 1 23.51 -47.61 22.24
CA MET A 1 23.89 -46.24 21.86
C MET A 1 23.17 -45.89 20.56
N ALA A 2 22.28 -44.90 20.56
CA ALA A 2 21.57 -44.49 19.35
C ALA A 2 22.56 -43.88 18.34
N ARG A 3 22.47 -44.27 17.06
CA ARG A 3 23.28 -43.69 15.97
C ARG A 3 23.01 -42.19 15.87
N LYS A 4 24.05 -41.37 15.99
CA LYS A 4 23.99 -39.92 15.71
C LYS A 4 23.66 -39.72 14.23
N LYS A 5 22.52 -39.07 13.93
CA LYS A 5 22.11 -38.75 12.55
C LYS A 5 23.06 -37.66 12.00
N MET A 6 23.88 -38.00 11.00
CA MET A 6 24.86 -37.08 10.41
C MET A 6 24.36 -36.35 9.15
N CYS A 7 23.24 -36.82 8.57
CA CYS A 7 22.62 -36.22 7.39
C CYS A 7 21.13 -35.97 7.66
N TYR A 8 20.68 -34.74 7.47
CA TYR A 8 19.31 -34.29 7.73
C TYR A 8 18.47 -34.31 6.44
N GLN A 9 17.15 -34.39 6.56
CA GLN A 9 16.25 -34.51 5.41
C GLN A 9 16.03 -33.17 4.70
N THR A 10 16.13 -32.06 5.44
CA THR A 10 15.99 -30.70 4.89
C THR A 10 16.99 -29.74 5.52
N SER A 11 17.26 -28.65 4.82
CA SER A 11 18.04 -27.53 5.34
C SER A 11 17.37 -26.88 6.55
N SER A 12 16.03 -26.75 6.52
CA SER A 12 15.22 -26.25 7.63
C SER A 12 15.34 -27.12 8.90
N GLU A 13 15.28 -28.45 8.77
CA GLU A 13 15.45 -29.39 9.90
C GLU A 13 16.82 -29.16 10.58
N LEU A 14 17.89 -29.05 9.77
CA LEU A 14 19.23 -28.78 10.28
C LEU A 14 19.33 -27.40 10.96
N SER A 15 18.74 -26.35 10.38
CA SER A 15 18.70 -25.00 10.97
C SER A 15 17.99 -24.97 12.32
N HIS A 16 16.87 -25.69 12.48
CA HIS A 16 16.17 -25.79 13.78
C HIS A 16 16.98 -26.54 14.84
N ILE A 17 17.66 -27.62 14.45
CA ILE A 17 18.50 -28.39 15.38
C ILE A 17 19.72 -27.58 15.82
N TRP A 18 20.32 -26.84 14.90
CA TRP A 18 21.37 -25.87 15.19
C TRP A 18 20.90 -24.79 16.16
N ALA A 19 19.75 -24.16 15.89
CA ALA A 19 19.20 -23.09 16.72
C ALA A 19 18.89 -23.52 18.16
N ASN A 20 18.55 -24.79 18.40
CA ASN A 20 18.27 -25.32 19.73
C ASN A 20 19.52 -25.65 20.57
N GLY A 21 20.72 -25.46 20.03
CA GLY A 21 21.96 -25.64 20.79
C GLY A 21 22.27 -27.10 21.14
N TYR A 22 21.69 -28.07 20.42
CA TYR A 22 21.89 -29.48 20.72
C TYR A 22 23.36 -29.87 20.50
N GLN A 23 24.07 -30.30 21.55
CA GLN A 23 25.50 -30.69 21.50
C GLN A 23 25.82 -31.87 20.54
N GLY A 24 24.78 -32.47 19.93
CA GLY A 24 24.91 -33.44 18.85
C GLY A 24 24.68 -32.90 17.44
N ALA A 25 24.46 -31.59 17.25
CA ALA A 25 24.12 -30.94 15.98
C ALA A 25 25.30 -30.83 15.00
N HIS A 26 26.15 -31.85 14.94
CA HIS A 26 27.08 -32.03 13.84
C HIS A 26 26.36 -32.75 12.71
N GLY A 27 26.30 -32.11 11.55
CA GLY A 27 25.78 -32.77 10.37
C GLY A 27 25.57 -31.82 9.21
N THR A 28 25.14 -32.42 8.12
CA THR A 28 25.00 -31.76 6.83
C THR A 28 23.61 -32.01 6.25
N TYR A 29 23.16 -31.08 5.41
CA TYR A 29 22.11 -31.32 4.44
C TYR A 29 22.70 -31.10 3.05
N SER A 30 22.45 -32.03 2.13
CA SER A 30 23.02 -32.04 0.78
C SER A 30 21.91 -32.18 -0.25
N THR A 31 22.01 -31.41 -1.34
CA THR A 31 21.20 -31.62 -2.55
C THR A 31 22.11 -32.18 -3.64
N GLY A 32 22.06 -33.49 -3.88
CA GLY A 32 23.01 -34.19 -4.74
C GLY A 32 24.39 -34.35 -4.07
N ASP A 33 25.47 -34.25 -4.86
CA ASP A 33 26.85 -34.53 -4.39
C ASP A 33 27.50 -33.38 -3.59
N ARG A 34 26.77 -32.29 -3.33
CA ARG A 34 27.30 -31.11 -2.62
C ARG A 34 26.56 -30.86 -1.32
N THR A 35 27.33 -30.59 -0.27
CA THR A 35 26.83 -30.08 1.00
C THR A 35 26.25 -28.69 0.80
N SER A 36 24.94 -28.56 1.03
CA SER A 36 24.19 -27.31 0.85
C SER A 36 24.13 -26.51 2.15
N VAL A 37 23.85 -27.17 3.28
CA VAL A 37 23.90 -26.57 4.63
C VAL A 37 24.71 -27.47 5.55
N SER A 38 25.49 -26.87 6.45
CA SER A 38 26.29 -27.64 7.41
C SER A 38 26.53 -26.92 8.72
N VAL A 39 26.76 -27.71 9.77
CA VAL A 39 27.14 -27.27 11.11
C VAL A 39 28.39 -28.03 11.55
N TYR A 40 29.49 -27.28 11.72
CA TYR A 40 30.80 -27.80 12.12
C TYR A 40 31.34 -27.01 13.32
N ASN A 41 32.30 -27.58 14.07
CA ASN A 41 32.96 -26.95 15.22
C ASN A 41 32.02 -26.44 16.33
N GLY A 42 31.62 -27.32 17.24
CA GLY A 42 30.98 -26.91 18.48
C GLY A 42 29.70 -26.08 18.32
N ILE A 43 28.93 -26.33 17.25
CA ILE A 43 27.58 -25.77 16.94
C ILE A 43 27.49 -24.24 16.76
N SER A 44 28.59 -23.50 16.87
CA SER A 44 28.54 -22.02 16.83
C SER A 44 28.19 -21.45 15.47
N TYR A 45 28.39 -22.18 14.37
CA TYR A 45 28.21 -21.63 13.02
C TYR A 45 27.30 -22.49 12.15
N LEU A 46 26.46 -21.81 11.38
CA LEU A 46 25.70 -22.38 10.27
C LEU A 46 26.32 -21.93 8.94
N TYR A 47 26.56 -22.88 8.07
CA TYR A 47 27.16 -22.63 6.75
C TYR A 47 26.15 -22.91 5.64
N SER A 48 26.13 -22.03 4.64
CA SER A 48 25.57 -22.32 3.31
C SER A 48 26.74 -22.60 2.37
N TYR A 49 26.85 -23.83 1.88
CA TYR A 49 28.04 -24.31 1.19
C TYR A 49 29.32 -24.10 2.03
N ARG A 50 30.15 -23.11 1.68
CA ARG A 50 31.40 -22.76 2.40
C ARG A 50 31.31 -21.42 3.14
N THR A 51 30.20 -20.71 3.03
CA THR A 51 30.02 -19.37 3.59
C THR A 51 29.33 -19.46 4.93
N LYS A 52 29.86 -18.80 5.96
CA LYS A 52 29.18 -18.66 7.25
C LYS A 52 27.97 -17.73 7.07
N ILE A 53 26.78 -18.23 7.33
CA ILE A 53 25.52 -17.48 7.18
C ILE A 53 24.88 -17.13 8.53
N ALA A 54 25.20 -17.88 9.59
CA ALA A 54 24.77 -17.55 10.93
C ALA A 54 25.81 -17.97 11.98
N GLN A 55 25.87 -17.23 13.08
CA GLN A 55 26.64 -17.57 14.27
C GLN A 55 25.75 -17.48 15.51
N ILE A 56 25.79 -18.49 16.38
CA ILE A 56 25.07 -18.51 17.64
C ILE A 56 26.04 -18.32 18.81
N ASP A 57 25.72 -17.37 19.69
CA ASP A 57 26.31 -17.19 21.01
C ASP A 57 25.29 -17.72 22.04
N LEU A 58 25.53 -18.95 22.50
CA LEU A 58 24.62 -19.64 23.41
C LEU A 58 24.60 -19.01 24.80
N ASP A 59 25.73 -18.46 25.25
CA ASP A 59 25.87 -17.88 26.58
C ASP A 59 25.06 -16.58 26.69
N LYS A 60 25.04 -15.79 25.62
CA LYS A 60 24.24 -14.55 25.55
C LYS A 60 22.84 -14.76 24.98
N ASN A 61 22.52 -15.96 24.48
CA ASN A 61 21.29 -16.25 23.72
C ASN A 61 21.07 -15.29 22.54
N VAL A 62 22.17 -14.94 21.84
CA VAL A 62 22.20 -14.03 20.70
C VAL A 62 22.58 -14.80 19.43
N VAL A 63 22.00 -14.42 18.29
CA VAL A 63 22.33 -14.96 16.97
C VAL A 63 22.74 -13.83 16.03
N LEU A 64 23.91 -13.96 15.42
CA LEU A 64 24.37 -13.12 14.33
C LEU A 64 23.93 -13.75 13.00
N LEU A 65 23.17 -13.01 12.20
CA LEU A 65 22.65 -13.46 10.90
C LEU A 65 23.29 -12.63 9.78
N SER A 66 23.86 -13.27 8.77
CA SER A 66 24.45 -12.57 7.63
C SER A 66 23.36 -12.00 6.70
N THR A 67 23.49 -10.73 6.27
CA THR A 67 22.58 -10.07 5.31
C THR A 67 23.13 -9.93 3.90
N ASP A 68 24.39 -10.31 3.67
CA ASP A 68 24.97 -10.31 2.33
C ASP A 68 24.12 -11.14 1.37
N LYS A 69 23.78 -10.53 0.23
CA LYS A 69 22.96 -11.16 -0.80
C LYS A 69 23.83 -12.08 -1.65
N TYR A 70 23.69 -13.37 -1.40
CA TYR A 70 24.34 -14.44 -2.17
C TYR A 70 23.36 -15.04 -3.20
N SER A 71 23.69 -16.22 -3.74
CA SER A 71 22.78 -17.00 -4.60
C SER A 71 21.37 -17.18 -3.99
N ASN A 72 20.36 -17.42 -4.82
CA ASN A 72 18.98 -17.69 -4.39
C ASN A 72 18.92 -18.77 -3.28
N THR A 73 19.77 -19.81 -3.39
CA THR A 73 19.84 -20.90 -2.41
C THR A 73 20.38 -20.44 -1.05
N THR A 74 21.44 -19.63 -1.05
CA THR A 74 21.99 -19.09 0.21
C THR A 74 21.00 -18.14 0.89
N THR A 75 20.27 -17.33 0.09
CA THR A 75 19.19 -16.48 0.61
C THR A 75 18.11 -17.30 1.32
N LYS A 76 17.73 -18.44 0.73
CA LYS A 76 16.80 -19.38 1.38
C LYS A 76 17.37 -19.94 2.70
N HIS A 77 18.64 -20.35 2.72
CA HIS A 77 19.26 -20.86 3.95
C HIS A 77 19.36 -19.80 5.06
N GLN A 78 19.64 -18.54 4.69
CA GLN A 78 19.60 -17.40 5.64
C GLN A 78 18.20 -17.23 6.25
N GLN A 79 17.14 -17.28 5.42
CA GLN A 79 15.75 -17.19 5.91
C GLN A 79 15.36 -18.36 6.83
N GLU A 80 15.83 -19.57 6.53
CA GLU A 80 15.60 -20.73 7.40
C GLU A 80 16.32 -20.59 8.74
N ALA A 81 17.53 -20.01 8.75
CA ALA A 81 18.28 -19.72 9.96
C ALA A 81 17.60 -18.63 10.80
N GLU A 82 17.13 -17.56 10.16
CA GLU A 82 16.33 -16.49 10.76
C GLU A 82 15.08 -17.10 11.42
N TYR A 83 14.26 -17.84 10.66
CA TYR A 83 13.05 -18.45 11.20
C TYR A 83 13.32 -19.40 12.37
N ALA A 84 14.37 -20.23 12.27
CA ALA A 84 14.75 -21.17 13.32
C ALA A 84 15.19 -20.47 14.62
N THR A 85 15.64 -19.21 14.55
CA THR A 85 16.20 -18.46 15.66
C THR A 85 15.32 -17.31 16.18
N ASN A 86 14.08 -17.20 15.70
CA ASN A 86 13.12 -16.16 16.14
C ASN A 86 12.85 -16.10 17.65
N HIS A 87 13.17 -17.17 18.37
CA HIS A 87 13.05 -17.25 19.84
C HIS A 87 14.29 -16.72 20.58
N LYS A 88 15.28 -16.16 19.86
CA LYS A 88 16.54 -15.61 20.36
C LYS A 88 16.69 -14.14 19.95
N GLU A 89 17.62 -13.43 20.57
CA GLU A 89 17.95 -12.07 20.14
C GLU A 89 18.74 -12.11 18.82
N GLN A 90 18.15 -11.60 17.74
CA GLN A 90 18.75 -11.62 16.40
C GLN A 90 19.43 -10.29 16.10
N ILE A 91 20.67 -10.38 15.61
CA ILE A 91 21.45 -9.24 15.14
C ILE A 91 21.87 -9.52 13.71
N PHE A 92 21.46 -8.67 12.80
CA PHE A 92 21.73 -8.80 11.38
C PHE A 92 23.05 -8.10 11.05
N ILE A 93 24.05 -8.80 10.54
CA ILE A 93 25.34 -8.22 10.15
C ILE A 93 25.60 -8.51 8.67
N PRO A 94 26.28 -7.63 7.92
CA PRO A 94 26.61 -7.91 6.52
C PRO A 94 27.26 -9.27 6.33
N ASN A 95 28.36 -9.51 7.04
CA ASN A 95 29.16 -10.71 6.87
C ASN A 95 29.82 -11.16 8.18
N ILE A 96 29.65 -12.44 8.52
CA ILE A 96 30.16 -13.02 9.77
C ILE A 96 31.70 -13.12 9.78
N GLU A 97 32.32 -13.19 8.61
CA GLU A 97 33.77 -13.36 8.46
C GLU A 97 34.51 -12.04 8.33
N GLU A 98 33.78 -10.94 8.12
CA GLU A 98 34.35 -9.60 8.04
C GLU A 98 34.67 -9.01 9.41
N SER A 99 35.57 -8.03 9.41
CA SER A 99 35.90 -7.32 10.64
C SER A 99 34.69 -6.56 11.20
N THR A 100 34.68 -6.35 12.52
CA THR A 100 33.66 -5.52 13.18
C THR A 100 33.56 -4.13 12.55
N GLU A 101 34.70 -3.52 12.22
CA GLU A 101 34.76 -2.21 11.59
C GLU A 101 34.14 -2.23 10.19
N ALA A 102 34.46 -3.23 9.37
CA ALA A 102 33.89 -3.38 8.03
C ALA A 102 32.36 -3.53 8.08
N ASN A 103 31.86 -4.37 8.99
CA ASN A 103 30.43 -4.56 9.20
C ASN A 103 29.72 -3.27 9.62
N LEU A 104 30.26 -2.53 10.59
CA LEU A 104 29.67 -1.26 11.05
C LEU A 104 29.72 -0.18 9.97
N ASN A 105 30.79 -0.11 9.18
CA ASN A 105 30.90 0.83 8.07
C ASN A 105 29.89 0.51 6.97
N HIS A 106 29.65 -0.77 6.68
CA HIS A 106 28.61 -1.19 5.76
C HIS A 106 27.22 -0.80 6.25
N MET A 107 26.89 -1.08 7.52
CA MET A 107 25.60 -0.65 8.12
C MET A 107 25.41 0.86 8.03
N LYS A 108 26.45 1.65 8.38
CA LYS A 108 26.45 3.10 8.24
C LYS A 108 26.18 3.54 6.80
N LYS A 109 26.80 2.87 5.82
CA LYS A 109 26.60 3.13 4.40
C LYS A 109 25.17 2.79 3.94
N GLU A 110 24.58 1.69 4.43
CA GLU A 110 23.19 1.35 4.13
C GLU A 110 22.23 2.40 4.68
N ILE A 111 22.44 2.86 5.93
CA ILE A 111 21.65 3.95 6.51
C ILE A 111 21.74 5.20 5.64
N PHE A 112 22.95 5.58 5.21
CA PHE A 112 23.16 6.69 4.28
C PHE A 112 22.38 6.53 2.96
N VAL A 113 22.39 5.33 2.37
CA VAL A 113 21.64 5.04 1.15
C VAL A 113 20.13 5.19 1.36
N TYR A 114 19.59 4.70 2.48
CA TYR A 114 18.17 4.88 2.80
C TYR A 114 17.81 6.33 3.11
N ALA A 115 18.69 7.09 3.76
CA ALA A 115 18.52 8.53 3.95
C ALA A 115 18.44 9.28 2.61
N GLN A 116 19.30 8.94 1.64
CA GLN A 116 19.21 9.50 0.29
C GLN A 116 17.92 9.13 -0.44
N LYS A 117 17.45 7.87 -0.29
CA LYS A 117 16.18 7.42 -0.85
C LYS A 117 15.00 8.16 -0.24
N HIS A 118 15.04 8.41 1.07
CA HIS A 118 14.00 9.13 1.81
C HIS A 118 13.78 10.52 1.23
N ILE A 119 14.85 11.31 1.06
CA ILE A 119 14.75 12.66 0.49
C ILE A 119 14.20 12.66 -0.94
N LYS A 120 14.60 11.67 -1.74
CA LYS A 120 14.18 11.58 -3.15
C LYS A 120 12.76 11.06 -3.33
N ALA A 121 12.20 10.41 -2.32
CA ALA A 121 10.89 9.78 -2.41
C ALA A 121 9.78 10.83 -2.33
N ARG A 122 8.80 10.73 -3.24
CA ARG A 122 7.65 11.65 -3.28
C ARG A 122 6.46 11.17 -2.45
N THR A 123 6.31 9.86 -2.28
CA THR A 123 5.12 9.23 -1.69
C THR A 123 5.43 8.19 -0.62
N ARG A 124 6.66 7.66 -0.58
CA ARG A 124 7.07 6.60 0.35
C ARG A 124 8.01 7.17 1.40
N SER A 125 7.73 6.90 2.66
CA SER A 125 8.68 7.11 3.76
C SER A 125 9.61 5.89 3.88
N TYR A 126 10.89 6.16 4.12
CA TYR A 126 11.90 5.13 4.45
C TYR A 126 12.36 5.22 5.92
N SER A 127 11.56 5.87 6.78
CA SER A 127 11.88 6.09 8.19
C SER A 127 12.06 4.78 8.95
N ASN A 128 11.15 3.82 8.76
CA ASN A 128 11.19 2.52 9.42
C ASN A 128 12.46 1.73 9.06
N GLU A 129 12.86 1.72 7.79
CA GLU A 129 14.08 1.05 7.34
C GLU A 129 15.33 1.70 7.95
N ILE A 130 15.37 3.03 8.02
CA ILE A 130 16.48 3.78 8.64
C ILE A 130 16.58 3.43 10.13
N PHE A 131 15.47 3.52 10.88
CA PHE A 131 15.49 3.23 12.32
C PHE A 131 15.76 1.75 12.62
N ALA A 132 15.28 0.82 11.79
CA ALA A 132 15.60 -0.59 11.92
C ALA A 132 17.10 -0.85 11.79
N LEU A 133 17.76 -0.27 10.78
CA LEU A 133 19.20 -0.38 10.58
C LEU A 133 19.99 0.24 11.74
N ILE A 134 19.57 1.41 12.25
CA ILE A 134 20.20 2.06 13.40
C ILE A 134 20.08 1.19 14.65
N ASN A 135 18.89 0.67 14.94
CA ASN A 135 18.64 -0.15 16.12
C ASN A 135 19.43 -1.46 16.05
N ASN A 136 19.51 -2.06 14.87
CA ASN A 136 20.32 -3.24 14.63
C ASN A 136 21.83 -2.97 14.83
N ALA A 137 22.35 -1.84 14.34
CA ALA A 137 23.74 -1.43 14.61
C ALA A 137 24.00 -1.19 16.11
N LYS A 138 23.05 -0.58 16.83
CA LYS A 138 23.11 -0.41 18.29
C LYS A 138 23.15 -1.76 19.01
N ALA A 139 22.30 -2.71 18.60
CA ALA A 139 22.29 -4.07 19.16
C ALA A 139 23.64 -4.76 18.94
N TYR A 140 24.22 -4.64 17.74
CA TYR A 140 25.52 -5.23 17.44
C TYR A 140 26.66 -4.68 18.31
N VAL A 141 26.71 -3.35 18.47
CA VAL A 141 27.71 -2.68 19.32
C VAL A 141 27.53 -3.05 20.79
N LYS A 142 26.28 -3.19 21.26
CA LYS A 142 25.95 -3.66 22.61
C LYS A 142 26.43 -5.10 22.83
N TYR A 143 26.16 -6.00 21.88
CA TYR A 143 26.59 -7.40 21.92
C TYR A 143 28.11 -7.56 22.05
N LEU A 144 28.86 -6.75 21.30
CA LEU A 144 30.32 -6.72 21.33
C LEU A 144 30.89 -5.96 22.53
N ASN A 145 30.05 -5.22 23.27
CA ASN A 145 30.46 -4.32 24.34
C ASN A 145 31.54 -3.31 23.91
N ILE A 146 31.38 -2.73 22.72
CA ILE A 146 32.29 -1.73 22.17
C ILE A 146 31.62 -0.36 22.11
N LYS A 147 32.40 0.66 21.78
CA LYS A 147 31.94 2.04 21.66
C LYS A 147 32.30 2.57 20.27
N VAL A 148 31.33 3.11 19.55
CA VAL A 148 31.50 3.57 18.16
C VAL A 148 31.11 5.03 18.05
N ASP A 149 32.01 5.86 17.50
CA ASP A 149 31.90 7.31 17.60
C ASP A 149 30.70 7.89 16.86
N TRP A 150 30.34 7.34 15.69
CA TRP A 150 29.16 7.83 14.96
C TRP A 150 27.85 7.46 15.67
N LEU A 151 27.79 6.36 16.42
CA LEU A 151 26.63 6.03 17.24
C LEU A 151 26.54 6.92 18.49
N LYS A 152 27.66 7.22 19.15
CA LYS A 152 27.70 8.20 20.26
C LYS A 152 27.28 9.59 19.81
N ALA A 153 27.70 10.00 18.60
CA ALA A 153 27.32 11.28 18.04
C ALA A 153 25.81 11.30 17.73
N LEU A 154 25.28 10.20 17.20
CA LEU A 154 23.85 10.04 16.92
C LEU A 154 22.98 10.09 18.18
N GLU A 155 23.45 9.62 19.34
CA GLU A 155 22.72 9.72 20.62
C GLU A 155 22.42 11.17 21.06
N LYS A 156 23.19 12.15 20.54
CA LYS A 156 22.97 13.57 20.79
C LYS A 156 22.01 14.22 19.80
N VAL A 157 21.67 13.51 18.73
CA VAL A 157 20.74 13.97 17.70
C VAL A 157 19.32 13.70 18.20
N ASN A 158 18.43 14.67 17.99
CA ASN A 158 17.01 14.45 18.23
C ASN A 158 16.53 13.27 17.38
N HIS A 159 15.72 12.38 17.95
CA HIS A 159 15.27 11.16 17.27
C HIS A 159 14.18 11.41 16.21
N ASP A 160 14.04 12.66 15.74
CA ASP A 160 13.25 12.99 14.56
C ASP A 160 13.97 12.52 13.29
N ILE A 161 13.20 12.06 12.31
CA ILE A 161 13.76 11.48 11.08
C ILE A 161 14.56 12.50 10.26
N ASP A 162 14.15 13.77 10.24
CA ASP A 162 14.83 14.81 9.46
C ASP A 162 16.22 15.11 10.06
N ASP A 163 16.33 15.13 11.39
CA ASP A 163 17.59 15.33 12.10
C ASP A 163 18.55 14.15 11.91
N VAL A 164 18.03 12.92 11.98
CA VAL A 164 18.79 11.69 11.69
C VAL A 164 19.30 11.69 10.25
N ILE A 165 18.45 12.03 9.27
CA ILE A 165 18.83 12.13 7.87
C ILE A 165 19.95 13.16 7.69
N ALA A 166 19.82 14.34 8.30
CA ALA A 166 20.83 15.37 8.20
C ALA A 166 22.18 14.94 8.79
N PHE A 167 22.17 14.23 9.94
CA PHE A 167 23.38 13.65 10.53
C PHE A 167 24.11 12.71 9.57
N PHE A 168 23.39 11.77 8.94
CA PHE A 168 24.03 10.80 8.04
C PHE A 168 24.48 11.42 6.71
N LEU A 169 23.73 12.39 6.19
CA LEU A 169 24.06 13.04 4.93
C LEU A 169 25.11 14.16 5.08
N GLY A 170 25.45 14.55 6.31
CA GLY A 170 26.36 15.66 6.56
C GLY A 170 25.80 17.00 6.09
N LEU A 171 24.46 17.15 6.06
CA LEU A 171 23.83 18.39 5.61
C LEU A 171 24.15 19.52 6.59
N SER A 172 24.69 20.61 6.07
CA SER A 172 24.89 21.82 6.86
C SER A 172 23.56 22.40 7.33
N GLU A 173 23.58 23.15 8.44
CA GLU A 173 22.39 23.85 8.97
C GLU A 173 21.77 24.80 7.92
N GLU A 174 22.60 25.37 7.05
CA GLU A 174 22.17 26.22 5.93
C GLU A 174 21.37 25.44 4.87
N GLU A 175 21.77 24.21 4.55
CA GLU A 175 21.06 23.34 3.61
C GLU A 175 19.73 22.86 4.19
N LYS A 176 19.66 22.59 5.50
CA LYS A 176 18.39 22.31 6.20
C LYS A 176 17.43 23.49 6.08
N ILE A 177 17.89 24.69 6.39
CA ILE A 177 17.10 25.92 6.30
C ILE A 177 16.64 26.17 4.86
N LYS A 178 17.47 25.89 3.86
CA LYS A 178 17.13 26.04 2.44
C LYS A 178 16.08 25.03 1.99
N ALA A 179 16.20 23.76 2.37
CA ALA A 179 15.24 22.71 2.05
C ALA A 179 13.88 22.97 2.72
N GLU A 180 13.88 23.34 4.00
CA GLU A 180 12.70 23.71 4.78
C GLU A 180 11.98 24.93 4.17
N LYS A 181 12.74 25.98 3.79
CA LYS A 181 12.19 27.16 3.09
C LYS A 181 11.59 26.80 1.74
N ALA A 182 12.24 25.91 0.97
CA ALA A 182 11.72 25.44 -0.31
C ALA A 182 10.42 24.62 -0.14
N ARG A 183 10.36 23.73 0.87
CA ARG A 183 9.15 22.96 1.20
C ARG A 183 7.99 23.88 1.57
N LYS A 184 8.21 24.81 2.49
CA LYS A 184 7.19 25.81 2.90
C LYS A 184 6.73 26.68 1.72
N LYS A 185 7.63 27.03 0.80
CA LYS A 185 7.28 27.77 -0.41
C LYS A 185 6.39 26.93 -1.33
N ALA A 186 6.78 25.68 -1.61
CA ALA A 186 6.02 24.77 -2.45
C ALA A 186 4.63 24.46 -1.86
N GLU A 187 4.53 24.28 -0.54
CA GLU A 187 3.27 24.07 0.16
C GLU A 187 2.34 25.29 0.04
N ARG A 188 2.88 26.51 0.21
CA ARG A 188 2.12 27.76 0.00
C ARG A 188 1.65 27.91 -1.43
N GLU A 189 2.50 27.59 -2.41
CA GLU A 189 2.15 27.61 -3.83
C GLU A 189 1.06 26.58 -4.16
N HIS A 190 1.17 25.36 -3.63
CA HIS A 190 0.15 24.32 -3.78
C HIS A 190 -1.18 24.74 -3.14
N ALA A 191 -1.16 25.29 -1.92
CA ALA A 191 -2.35 25.78 -1.24
C ALA A 191 -3.02 26.94 -2.00
N LYS A 192 -2.21 27.86 -2.56
CA LYS A 192 -2.70 28.94 -3.41
C LYS A 192 -3.35 28.39 -4.68
N ALA A 193 -2.69 27.46 -5.38
CA ALA A 193 -3.19 26.86 -6.59
C ALA A 193 -4.47 26.02 -6.34
N HIS A 194 -4.55 25.31 -5.21
CA HIS A 194 -5.75 24.60 -4.77
C HIS A 194 -6.91 25.57 -4.53
N LYS A 195 -6.65 26.72 -3.89
CA LYS A 195 -7.68 27.76 -3.68
C LYS A 195 -8.15 28.37 -5.00
N GLU A 196 -7.24 28.60 -5.95
CA GLU A 196 -7.56 29.07 -7.30
C GLU A 196 -8.38 28.04 -8.08
N ALA A 197 -8.05 26.75 -7.96
CA ALA A 197 -8.82 25.66 -8.56
C ALA A 197 -10.25 25.57 -7.99
N MET A 198 -10.40 25.69 -6.67
CA MET A 198 -11.72 25.77 -6.02
C MET A 198 -12.52 26.98 -6.52
N LYS A 199 -11.88 28.14 -6.62
CA LYS A 199 -12.52 29.35 -7.13
C LYS A 199 -12.93 29.20 -8.60
N LEU A 200 -12.11 28.57 -9.43
CA LEU A 200 -12.45 28.30 -10.83
C LEU A 200 -13.71 27.45 -10.93
N ILE A 201 -13.86 26.42 -10.10
CA ILE A 201 -15.06 25.57 -10.09
C ILE A 201 -16.28 26.38 -9.66
N GLU A 202 -16.17 27.19 -8.61
CA GLU A 202 -17.26 28.04 -8.11
C GLU A 202 -17.67 29.09 -9.16
N ASP A 203 -16.71 29.82 -9.74
CA ASP A 203 -16.94 30.84 -10.76
C ASP A 203 -17.60 30.24 -12.04
N ASN A 204 -17.47 28.93 -12.26
CA ASN A 204 -18.06 28.21 -13.41
C ASN A 204 -19.25 27.32 -13.01
N LYS A 205 -19.80 27.45 -11.81
CA LYS A 205 -20.86 26.59 -11.31
C LYS A 205 -22.08 26.54 -12.23
N ASP A 206 -22.58 27.70 -12.66
CA ASP A 206 -23.75 27.78 -13.57
C ASP A 206 -23.48 27.12 -14.92
N PHE A 207 -22.26 27.26 -15.44
CA PHE A 207 -21.84 26.60 -16.68
C PHE A 207 -21.81 25.08 -16.49
N LEU A 208 -21.22 24.60 -15.39
CA LEU A 208 -21.15 23.19 -15.07
C LEU A 208 -22.55 22.59 -14.89
N GLU A 209 -23.47 23.28 -14.21
CA GLU A 209 -24.86 22.85 -14.05
C GLU A 209 -25.58 22.73 -15.39
N LYS A 210 -25.46 23.74 -16.28
CA LYS A 210 -26.03 23.69 -17.63
C LYS A 210 -25.42 22.57 -18.47
N TYR A 211 -24.10 22.40 -18.39
CA TYR A 211 -23.36 21.37 -19.10
C TYR A 211 -23.79 19.96 -18.67
N ASN A 212 -24.04 19.76 -17.37
CA ASN A 212 -24.55 18.50 -16.84
C ASN A 212 -25.99 18.25 -17.28
N ALA A 213 -26.86 19.25 -17.17
CA ALA A 213 -28.26 19.14 -17.59
C ALA A 213 -28.38 18.73 -19.07
N GLU A 214 -27.55 19.34 -19.93
CA GLU A 214 -27.50 18.97 -21.34
C GLU A 214 -26.94 17.55 -21.55
N SER A 215 -25.94 17.14 -20.77
CA SER A 215 -25.42 15.76 -20.82
C SER A 215 -26.49 14.73 -20.48
N VAL A 216 -27.28 15.01 -19.44
CA VAL A 216 -28.41 14.16 -19.01
C VAL A 216 -29.49 14.13 -20.09
N ARG A 217 -29.83 15.28 -20.69
CA ARG A 217 -30.79 15.36 -21.81
C ARG A 217 -30.34 14.50 -22.99
N LEU A 218 -29.10 14.70 -23.46
CA LEU A 218 -28.54 13.94 -24.57
C LEU A 218 -28.55 12.45 -24.28
N TRP A 219 -28.11 12.06 -23.08
CA TRP A 219 -28.09 10.67 -22.66
C TRP A 219 -29.51 10.06 -22.61
N ARG A 220 -30.49 10.76 -22.05
CA ARG A 220 -31.89 10.29 -22.01
C ARG A 220 -32.48 10.07 -23.40
N ASN A 221 -32.11 10.94 -24.36
CA ASN A 221 -32.60 10.86 -25.73
C ASN A 221 -31.81 9.90 -26.62
N GLY A 222 -30.77 9.24 -26.11
CA GLY A 222 -29.87 8.43 -26.95
C GLY A 222 -28.99 9.24 -27.90
N GLU A 223 -28.96 10.55 -27.74
CA GLU A 223 -28.16 11.46 -28.55
C GLU A 223 -26.68 11.39 -28.13
N LYS A 224 -25.78 11.44 -29.12
CA LYS A 224 -24.34 11.52 -28.86
C LYS A 224 -23.92 12.95 -28.63
N ARG A 225 -23.07 13.16 -27.62
CA ARG A 225 -22.46 14.46 -27.41
C ARG A 225 -21.43 14.79 -28.49
N ASN A 226 -21.41 16.06 -28.89
CA ASN A 226 -20.34 16.60 -29.72
C ASN A 226 -19.10 16.90 -28.86
N TYR A 227 -18.12 16.00 -28.89
CA TYR A 227 -16.84 16.14 -28.18
C TYR A 227 -15.88 17.19 -28.76
N ARG A 228 -16.32 17.97 -29.75
CA ARG A 228 -15.57 19.08 -30.34
C ARG A 228 -16.22 20.44 -30.08
N SER A 229 -17.31 20.50 -29.32
CA SER A 229 -17.93 21.79 -28.97
C SER A 229 -17.06 22.58 -28.01
N ASP A 230 -17.18 23.91 -28.05
CA ASP A 230 -16.48 24.81 -27.14
C ASP A 230 -16.83 24.51 -25.67
N ASP A 231 -18.09 24.17 -25.40
CA ASP A 231 -18.55 23.74 -24.07
C ASP A 231 -17.82 22.48 -23.59
N TYR A 232 -17.64 21.47 -24.46
CA TYR A 232 -16.90 20.26 -24.09
C TYR A 232 -15.44 20.60 -23.76
N ILE A 233 -14.80 21.42 -24.59
CA ILE A 233 -13.41 21.85 -24.38
C ILE A 233 -13.27 22.64 -23.08
N ALA A 234 -14.22 23.55 -22.79
CA ALA A 234 -14.26 24.32 -21.56
C ALA A 234 -14.42 23.41 -20.32
N PHE A 235 -15.39 22.49 -20.34
CA PHE A 235 -15.59 21.51 -19.28
C PHE A 235 -14.32 20.67 -19.03
N ARG A 236 -13.69 20.16 -20.09
CA ARG A 236 -12.48 19.33 -19.97
C ARG A 236 -11.33 20.07 -19.30
N LYS A 237 -11.17 21.37 -19.56
CA LYS A 237 -10.16 22.20 -18.88
C LYS A 237 -10.42 22.31 -17.38
N ILE A 238 -11.68 22.55 -16.99
CA ILE A 238 -12.06 22.63 -15.57
C ILE A 238 -11.88 21.27 -14.89
N GLU A 239 -12.30 20.19 -15.55
CA GLU A 239 -12.16 18.81 -15.06
C GLU A 239 -10.70 18.38 -14.87
N GLU A 240 -9.81 18.78 -15.78
CA GLU A 240 -8.39 18.51 -15.63
C GLU A 240 -7.80 19.21 -14.39
N VAL A 241 -8.17 20.47 -14.18
CA VAL A 241 -7.74 21.23 -13.00
C VAL A 241 -8.27 20.58 -11.72
N ALA A 242 -9.55 20.22 -11.67
CA ALA A 242 -10.14 19.57 -10.51
C ALA A 242 -9.44 18.23 -10.19
N ARG A 243 -9.24 17.38 -11.21
CA ARG A 243 -8.56 16.08 -11.05
C ARG A 243 -7.14 16.24 -10.51
N ARG A 244 -6.40 17.24 -10.98
CA ARG A 244 -5.02 17.51 -10.55
C ARG A 244 -4.91 17.78 -9.05
N TYR A 245 -5.94 18.38 -8.46
CA TYR A 245 -5.99 18.76 -7.05
C TYR A 245 -6.92 17.88 -6.20
N GLY A 246 -7.41 16.76 -6.74
CA GLY A 246 -8.32 15.86 -6.02
C GLY A 246 -9.69 16.48 -5.71
N LEU A 247 -10.08 17.50 -6.46
CA LEU A 247 -11.36 18.18 -6.30
C LEU A 247 -12.45 17.45 -7.09
N THR A 248 -13.64 17.39 -6.50
CA THR A 248 -14.82 16.84 -7.16
C THR A 248 -15.55 17.94 -7.91
N ILE A 249 -15.72 17.76 -9.22
CA ILE A 249 -16.74 18.49 -9.97
C ILE A 249 -18.01 17.67 -9.85
N ASP A 250 -19.11 18.31 -9.49
CA ASP A 250 -20.43 17.69 -9.33
C ASP A 250 -21.03 17.17 -10.65
N SER A 251 -20.20 16.93 -11.66
CA SER A 251 -20.61 16.71 -13.04
C SER A 251 -21.23 15.35 -13.34
N PHE A 252 -21.10 14.38 -12.42
CA PHE A 252 -21.77 13.08 -12.51
C PHE A 252 -22.04 12.46 -11.12
N ASN A 253 -21.85 13.22 -10.03
CA ASN A 253 -21.82 12.67 -8.68
C ASN A 253 -23.16 12.80 -7.93
N ARG A 254 -24.23 13.23 -8.61
CA ARG A 254 -25.60 13.24 -8.06
C ARG A 254 -26.36 11.93 -8.30
N GLY A 255 -25.65 10.85 -8.57
CA GLY A 255 -26.20 9.52 -8.73
C GLY A 255 -26.35 9.04 -10.17
N THR A 256 -26.92 7.85 -10.29
CA THR A 256 -27.09 7.07 -11.51
C THR A 256 -28.42 7.46 -12.15
N PHE A 257 -28.37 7.98 -13.38
CA PHE A 257 -29.55 8.35 -14.16
C PHE A 257 -30.16 7.13 -14.84
N LEU A 258 -31.48 7.17 -15.06
CA LEU A 258 -32.25 6.11 -15.69
C LEU A 258 -32.91 6.58 -17.00
N ARG A 259 -33.03 5.68 -17.97
CA ARG A 259 -33.83 5.86 -19.19
C ARG A 259 -34.47 4.53 -19.61
N LEU A 260 -35.53 4.57 -20.42
CA LEU A 260 -36.03 3.37 -21.10
C LEU A 260 -35.19 3.10 -22.35
N SER A 261 -35.02 1.82 -22.69
CA SER A 261 -34.49 1.42 -24.00
C SER A 261 -35.48 1.77 -25.12
N ASP A 262 -34.99 1.89 -26.35
CA ASP A 262 -35.80 2.27 -27.52
C ASP A 262 -36.98 1.30 -27.77
N ASP A 263 -36.83 0.03 -27.39
CA ASP A 263 -37.87 -1.01 -27.46
C ASP A 263 -38.81 -1.04 -26.24
N GLY A 264 -38.51 -0.26 -25.19
CA GLY A 264 -39.27 -0.24 -23.93
C GLY A 264 -39.14 -1.51 -23.08
N GLU A 265 -38.28 -2.46 -23.44
CA GLU A 265 -38.15 -3.73 -22.71
C GLU A 265 -37.25 -3.60 -21.47
N ASN A 266 -36.34 -2.63 -21.45
CA ASN A 266 -35.34 -2.45 -20.41
C ASN A 266 -35.27 -1.00 -19.90
N ILE A 267 -34.81 -0.87 -18.65
CA ILE A 267 -34.29 0.37 -18.09
C ILE A 267 -32.77 0.30 -18.20
N GLU A 268 -32.18 1.35 -18.74
CA GLU A 268 -30.74 1.51 -18.85
C GLU A 268 -30.25 2.55 -17.84
N THR A 269 -29.07 2.31 -17.26
CA THR A 269 -28.44 3.26 -16.34
C THR A 269 -27.33 4.04 -17.03
N SER A 270 -27.01 5.24 -16.54
CA SER A 270 -25.90 6.05 -17.06
C SER A 270 -24.52 5.38 -16.93
N HIS A 271 -24.43 4.31 -16.16
CA HIS A 271 -23.23 3.50 -15.93
C HIS A 271 -23.24 2.17 -16.71
N GLY A 272 -24.23 1.97 -17.61
CA GLY A 272 -24.27 0.86 -18.55
C GLY A 272 -24.97 -0.41 -18.06
N ALA A 273 -25.65 -0.38 -16.91
CA ALA A 273 -26.48 -1.50 -16.47
C ALA A 273 -27.82 -1.51 -17.22
N LYS A 274 -28.37 -2.71 -17.44
CA LYS A 274 -29.68 -2.92 -18.08
C LYS A 274 -30.55 -3.81 -17.19
N ILE A 275 -31.78 -3.37 -16.92
CA ILE A 275 -32.74 -4.07 -16.06
C ILE A 275 -34.06 -4.23 -16.81
N PRO A 276 -34.64 -5.43 -16.94
CA PRO A 276 -35.93 -5.60 -17.60
C PRO A 276 -37.04 -4.77 -16.93
N THR A 277 -37.90 -4.14 -17.71
CA THR A 277 -38.99 -3.29 -17.18
C THR A 277 -39.97 -4.07 -16.32
N THR A 278 -40.15 -5.36 -16.58
CA THR A 278 -40.97 -6.27 -15.76
C THR A 278 -40.45 -6.39 -14.33
N VAL A 279 -39.14 -6.50 -14.17
CA VAL A 279 -38.46 -6.59 -12.87
C VAL A 279 -38.56 -5.27 -12.12
N ALA A 280 -38.34 -4.15 -12.82
CA ALA A 280 -38.42 -2.82 -12.23
C ALA A 280 -39.86 -2.43 -11.81
N LYS A 281 -40.88 -2.83 -12.57
CA LYS A 281 -42.30 -2.72 -12.17
C LYS A 281 -42.56 -3.49 -10.86
N GLY A 282 -41.90 -4.63 -10.68
CA GLY A 282 -41.96 -5.41 -9.44
C GLY A 282 -41.39 -4.63 -8.25
N LEU A 283 -40.20 -4.04 -8.42
CA LEU A 283 -39.58 -3.18 -7.40
C LEU A 283 -40.48 -1.99 -7.03
N TRP A 284 -41.02 -1.28 -8.02
CA TRP A 284 -41.90 -0.13 -7.78
C TRP A 284 -43.16 -0.48 -6.97
N ARG A 285 -43.79 -1.62 -7.28
CA ARG A 285 -44.98 -2.07 -6.53
C ARG A 285 -44.68 -2.44 -5.09
N ARG A 286 -43.46 -2.93 -4.79
CA ARG A 286 -43.05 -3.18 -3.41
C ARG A 286 -42.85 -1.88 -2.64
N LEU A 287 -42.22 -0.89 -3.28
CA LEU A 287 -42.10 0.46 -2.74
C LEU A 287 -43.48 1.06 -2.45
N GLN A 288 -44.44 0.92 -3.37
CA GLN A 288 -45.84 1.35 -3.17
C GLN A 288 -46.53 0.71 -1.96
N ARG A 289 -46.13 -0.50 -1.57
CA ARG A 289 -46.71 -1.24 -0.43
C ARG A 289 -45.90 -1.10 0.84
N ASN A 290 -44.85 -0.28 0.84
CA ASN A 290 -43.89 -0.17 1.93
C ASN A 290 -43.30 -1.53 2.34
N GLU A 291 -43.12 -2.44 1.37
CA GLU A 291 -42.50 -3.75 1.58
C GLU A 291 -40.97 -3.62 1.58
N SER A 292 -40.29 -4.49 2.34
CA SER A 292 -38.82 -4.53 2.31
C SER A 292 -38.32 -4.96 0.93
N ILE A 293 -37.34 -4.22 0.43
CA ILE A 293 -36.65 -4.44 -0.84
C ILE A 293 -35.19 -4.88 -0.65
N ASP A 294 -34.73 -5.02 0.59
CA ASP A 294 -33.35 -5.38 0.91
C ASP A 294 -33.03 -6.78 0.37
N GLY A 295 -31.93 -6.90 -0.37
CA GLY A 295 -31.52 -8.16 -1.00
C GLY A 295 -32.38 -8.58 -2.19
N MET A 296 -33.31 -7.74 -2.67
CA MET A 296 -34.07 -8.02 -3.87
C MET A 296 -33.16 -8.10 -5.09
N SER A 297 -33.28 -9.17 -5.88
CA SER A 297 -32.59 -9.32 -7.15
C SER A 297 -33.30 -8.54 -8.25
N LEU A 298 -32.52 -7.72 -8.97
CA LEU A 298 -32.92 -6.98 -10.17
C LEU A 298 -32.20 -7.59 -11.38
N GLY A 299 -32.37 -8.90 -11.59
CA GLY A 299 -31.59 -9.67 -12.56
C GLY A 299 -30.20 -10.00 -12.01
N HIS A 300 -29.13 -9.52 -12.66
CA HIS A 300 -27.75 -9.72 -12.21
C HIS A 300 -27.31 -8.77 -11.07
N TYR A 301 -28.18 -7.85 -10.68
CA TYR A 301 -27.91 -6.84 -9.66
C TYR A 301 -28.73 -7.11 -8.40
N THR A 302 -28.26 -6.63 -7.25
CA THR A 302 -28.95 -6.80 -5.96
C THR A 302 -29.14 -5.44 -5.31
N VAL A 303 -30.33 -5.21 -4.76
CA VAL A 303 -30.61 -4.03 -3.93
C VAL A 303 -29.85 -4.16 -2.61
N ASN A 304 -29.01 -3.16 -2.32
CA ASN A 304 -28.25 -3.08 -1.07
C ASN A 304 -29.03 -2.32 0.01
N SER A 305 -29.61 -1.17 -0.33
CA SER A 305 -30.38 -0.33 0.59
C SER A 305 -31.20 0.72 -0.14
N LEU A 306 -32.20 1.28 0.54
CA LEU A 306 -32.85 2.54 0.18
C LEU A 306 -32.85 3.46 1.40
N GLU A 307 -31.96 4.44 1.40
CA GLU A 307 -31.74 5.35 2.53
C GLU A 307 -31.65 6.80 2.04
N ASN A 308 -32.23 7.73 2.80
CA ASN A 308 -32.18 9.17 2.50
C ASN A 308 -32.58 9.54 1.05
N GLY A 309 -33.55 8.82 0.48
CA GLY A 309 -34.01 9.05 -0.89
C GLY A 309 -33.01 8.59 -1.97
N VAL A 310 -32.11 7.65 -1.65
CA VAL A 310 -31.16 7.07 -2.60
C VAL A 310 -31.23 5.55 -2.53
N LEU A 311 -31.55 4.91 -3.66
CA LEU A 311 -31.52 3.47 -3.84
C LEU A 311 -30.10 3.03 -4.23
N THR A 312 -29.48 2.18 -3.41
CA THR A 312 -28.17 1.59 -3.71
C THR A 312 -28.33 0.21 -4.32
N VAL A 313 -27.79 0.02 -5.53
CA VAL A 313 -27.81 -1.25 -6.27
C VAL A 313 -26.40 -1.57 -6.76
N GLY A 314 -25.73 -2.52 -6.11
CA GLY A 314 -24.32 -2.81 -6.34
C GLY A 314 -23.44 -1.58 -6.07
N CYS A 315 -22.73 -1.11 -7.11
CA CYS A 315 -21.92 0.12 -7.05
C CYS A 315 -22.67 1.41 -7.48
N HIS A 316 -23.98 1.33 -7.72
CA HIS A 316 -24.77 2.46 -8.21
C HIS A 316 -25.60 3.08 -7.09
N GLN A 317 -25.64 4.41 -7.07
CA GLN A 317 -26.53 5.19 -6.21
C GLN A 317 -27.57 5.87 -7.09
N ILE A 318 -28.83 5.45 -7.03
CA ILE A 318 -29.92 5.95 -7.87
C ILE A 318 -30.82 6.85 -7.01
N PRO A 319 -30.92 8.16 -7.29
CA PRO A 319 -31.83 9.04 -6.58
C PRO A 319 -33.27 8.59 -6.73
N PHE A 320 -34.07 8.74 -5.67
CA PHE A 320 -35.48 8.33 -5.67
C PHE A 320 -36.27 9.03 -6.79
N SER A 321 -35.93 10.29 -7.10
CA SER A 321 -36.51 11.04 -8.21
C SER A 321 -36.32 10.36 -9.57
N GLU A 322 -35.24 9.61 -9.79
CA GLU A 322 -35.05 8.85 -11.03
C GLU A 322 -36.00 7.65 -11.09
N LEU A 323 -36.32 7.03 -9.95
CA LEU A 323 -37.32 5.96 -9.88
C LEU A 323 -38.72 6.50 -10.22
N GLU A 324 -39.06 7.68 -9.72
CA GLU A 324 -40.33 8.35 -10.02
C GLU A 324 -40.46 8.69 -11.51
N ILE A 325 -39.40 9.19 -12.14
CA ILE A 325 -39.38 9.47 -13.58
C ILE A 325 -39.64 8.20 -14.38
N ILE A 326 -38.97 7.09 -14.05
CA ILE A 326 -39.17 5.82 -14.74
C ILE A 326 -40.56 5.25 -14.48
N ALA A 327 -41.08 5.36 -13.25
CA ALA A 327 -42.42 4.91 -12.93
C ALA A 327 -43.48 5.61 -13.77
N GLU A 328 -43.35 6.93 -13.94
CA GLU A 328 -44.22 7.75 -14.79
C GLU A 328 -44.14 7.32 -16.26
N LEU A 329 -42.92 7.10 -16.79
CA LEU A 329 -42.74 6.60 -18.17
C LEU A 329 -43.31 5.20 -18.39
N LEU A 330 -43.38 4.38 -17.34
CA LEU A 330 -43.96 3.04 -17.37
C LEU A 330 -45.48 3.03 -17.12
N GLY A 331 -46.11 4.20 -16.93
CA GLY A 331 -47.53 4.35 -16.65
C GLY A 331 -47.95 3.83 -15.26
N LEU A 332 -47.06 3.90 -14.28
CA LEU A 332 -47.32 3.49 -12.89
C LEU A 332 -47.76 4.69 -12.04
N GLU A 333 -48.63 4.44 -11.06
CA GLU A 333 -49.05 5.47 -10.11
C GLU A 333 -47.87 5.94 -9.24
N LYS A 334 -47.82 7.25 -8.96
CA LYS A 334 -46.86 7.84 -8.02
C LYS A 334 -47.11 7.31 -6.62
N LEU A 335 -46.08 7.29 -5.78
CA LEU A 335 -46.27 7.03 -4.36
C LEU A 335 -47.16 8.14 -3.77
N SER A 336 -48.21 7.76 -3.07
CA SER A 336 -48.97 8.70 -2.24
C SER A 336 -48.04 9.19 -1.12
N ALA A 337 -47.93 10.52 -0.98
CA ALA A 337 -47.15 11.16 0.07
C ALA A 337 -47.59 10.79 1.49
#